data_AF-A0A7J2MN46-F1
#
_entry.id   AF-A0A7J2MN46-F1
#
_cell.length_a   1.000
_cell.length_b   1.000
_cell.length_c   1.000
_cell.angle_alpha   90.00
_cell.angle_beta   90.00
_cell.angle_gamma   90.00
#
_symmetry.space_group_name_H-M   'P 1'
#
loop_
_entity.id
_entity.type
_entity.pdbx_description
1 polymer ?
#
loop_
_entity_poly.entity_id
_entity_poly.type
_entity_poly.pdbx_seq_one_letter_code
_entity_poly.pdbx_strand_id
1 'polypeptide(L)'
;MKKRLVELGLLIAIMILAVYVRSEYILDKDVEKKYLLGYDPYYHYRVANYILENGERPEWDTIANAPYGQPLSHPPLFHYYLAYTYKIFDIFSNKSFFDFAVYSNIILIILTVIIAFLTGKALTNDVGGVFTASLFAVSNA
;
A
#
# COMPACT_ATOMS: atom_id res chain seq x y z
N MET A 1 -1.26 29.43 14.63
CA MET A 1 -1.94 29.08 13.36
C MET A 1 -0.95 28.93 12.19
N LYS A 2 -0.15 29.95 11.83
CA LYS A 2 0.83 29.88 10.73
C LYS A 2 1.79 28.69 10.79
N LYS A 3 2.38 28.40 11.95
CA LYS A 3 3.31 27.25 12.15
C LYS A 3 2.68 25.89 11.80
N ARG A 4 1.43 25.65 12.23
CA ARG A 4 0.72 24.39 11.94
C ARG A 4 0.41 24.23 10.46
N LEU A 5 0.10 25.32 9.76
CA LEU A 5 -0.14 25.30 8.32
C LEU A 5 1.14 24.96 7.54
N VAL A 6 2.29 25.51 7.97
CA VAL A 6 3.60 25.19 7.36
C VAL A 6 3.94 23.71 7.57
N GLU A 7 3.76 23.19 8.79
CA GLU A 7 3.99 21.78 9.11
C GLU A 7 3.13 20.85 8.25
N LEU A 8 1.83 21.13 8.16
CA LEU A 8 0.91 20.36 7.33
C LEU A 8 1.28 20.43 5.84
N GLY A 9 1.63 21.61 5.34
CA GLY A 9 2.07 21.80 3.96
C GLY A 9 3.33 21.00 3.64
N LEU A 10 4.31 20.98 4.55
CA LEU A 10 5.52 20.18 4.41
C LEU A 10 5.19 18.68 4.43
N LEU A 11 4.35 18.23 5.34
CA LEU A 11 3.95 16.82 5.40
C LEU A 11 3.26 16.37 4.11
N ILE A 12 2.37 17.19 3.55
CA ILE A 12 1.73 16.93 2.25
C ILE A 12 2.77 16.84 1.13
N ALA A 13 3.71 17.78 1.08
CA ALA A 13 4.78 17.76 0.07
C ALA A 13 5.64 16.49 0.17
N ILE A 14 5.96 16.05 1.40
CA ILE A 14 6.72 14.82 1.65
C ILE A 14 5.91 13.58 1.23
N MET A 15 4.61 13.53 1.52
CA MET A 15 3.74 12.43 1.07
C MET A 15 3.70 12.34 -0.46
N ILE A 16 3.56 13.47 -1.15
CA ILE A 16 3.58 13.53 -2.62
C ILE A 16 4.93 13.03 -3.15
N LEU A 17 6.04 13.48 -2.55
CA LEU A 17 7.37 13.03 -2.93
C LEU A 17 7.54 11.52 -2.72
N ALA A 18 7.10 10.98 -1.59
CA ALA A 18 7.20 9.56 -1.27
C ALA A 18 6.42 8.67 -2.25
N VAL A 19 5.23 9.13 -2.64
CA VAL A 19 4.39 8.46 -3.65
C VAL A 19 5.07 8.56 -5.01
N TYR A 20 5.55 9.73 -5.42
CA TYR A 20 6.23 9.94 -6.69
C TYR A 20 7.43 9.02 -6.87
N VAL A 21 8.34 8.97 -5.88
CA VAL A 21 9.54 8.12 -5.91
C VAL A 21 9.19 6.63 -6.07
N ARG A 22 8.08 6.16 -5.50
CA ARG A 22 7.64 4.76 -5.59
C ARG A 22 6.71 4.47 -6.76
N SER A 23 6.35 5.49 -7.54
CA SER A 23 5.42 5.36 -8.66
C SER A 23 6.12 5.31 -10.01
N GLU A 24 7.45 5.11 -10.08
CA GLU A 24 8.20 5.06 -11.34
C GLU A 24 7.54 4.13 -12.37
N TYR A 25 7.30 2.88 -11.98
CA TYR A 25 6.60 1.89 -12.81
C TYR A 25 5.18 2.30 -13.24
N ILE A 26 4.45 2.95 -12.32
CA ILE A 26 3.08 3.42 -12.58
C ILE A 26 3.08 4.57 -13.59
N LEU A 27 4.07 5.47 -13.49
CA LEU A 27 4.22 6.66 -14.31
C LEU A 27 4.85 6.38 -15.68
N ASP A 28 5.45 5.20 -15.86
CA ASP A 28 6.01 4.76 -17.13
C ASP A 28 4.90 4.70 -18.22
N LYS A 29 5.07 5.49 -19.27
CA LYS A 29 4.12 5.60 -20.38
C LYS A 29 4.29 4.49 -21.42
N ASP A 30 5.43 3.80 -21.41
CA ASP A 30 5.71 2.71 -22.34
C ASP A 30 5.02 1.40 -21.89
N VAL A 31 4.59 1.33 -20.63
CA VAL A 31 3.80 0.22 -20.09
C VAL A 31 2.30 0.54 -20.17
N GLU A 32 1.67 0.17 -21.28
CA GLU A 32 0.24 0.38 -21.54
C GLU A 32 -0.66 -0.34 -20.52
N LYS A 33 -0.32 -1.60 -20.18
CA LYS A 33 -1.08 -2.41 -19.22
C LYS A 33 -0.24 -2.63 -17.98
N LYS A 34 -0.68 -2.04 -16.87
CA LYS A 34 -0.06 -2.25 -15.58
C LYS A 34 -0.33 -3.67 -15.09
N TYR A 35 0.61 -4.19 -14.30
CA TYR A 35 0.68 -5.54 -13.77
C TYR A 35 1.28 -5.49 -12.36
N LEU A 36 1.14 -6.57 -11.60
CA LEU A 36 1.70 -6.62 -10.25
C LEU A 36 3.20 -6.95 -10.35
N LEU A 37 4.04 -6.16 -9.66
CA LEU A 37 5.49 -6.32 -9.75
C LEU A 37 5.95 -7.59 -9.00
N GLY A 38 6.56 -8.53 -9.72
CA GLY A 38 7.01 -9.81 -9.18
C GLY A 38 5.92 -10.88 -9.15
N TYR A 39 6.23 -12.04 -8.57
CA TYR A 39 5.32 -13.20 -8.55
C TYR A 39 4.42 -13.24 -7.32
N ASP A 40 4.97 -12.97 -6.13
CA ASP A 40 4.24 -13.07 -4.85
C ASP A 40 2.97 -12.21 -4.78
N PRO A 41 2.93 -10.98 -5.35
CA PRO A 41 1.70 -10.19 -5.34
C PRO A 41 0.52 -10.87 -6.03
N TYR A 42 0.74 -11.73 -7.03
CA TYR A 42 -0.34 -12.49 -7.66
C TYR A 42 -0.96 -13.52 -6.72
N TYR A 43 -0.15 -14.13 -5.83
CA TYR A 43 -0.66 -14.98 -4.77
C TYR A 43 -1.56 -14.17 -3.82
N HIS A 44 -1.08 -13.02 -3.35
CA HIS A 44 -1.84 -12.17 -2.42
C HIS A 44 -3.12 -11.63 -3.05
N TYR A 45 -3.06 -11.23 -4.33
CA TYR A 45 -4.21 -10.82 -5.12
C TYR A 45 -5.28 -11.92 -5.19
N ARG A 46 -4.88 -13.16 -5.52
CA ARG A 46 -5.81 -14.28 -5.61
C ARG A 46 -6.49 -14.58 -4.27
N VAL A 47 -5.74 -14.59 -3.17
CA VAL A 47 -6.29 -14.82 -1.83
C VAL A 47 -7.23 -13.68 -1.43
N ALA A 48 -6.89 -12.44 -1.73
CA ALA A 48 -7.76 -11.30 -1.48
C ALA A 48 -9.02 -11.31 -2.36
N ASN A 49 -8.92 -11.77 -3.62
CA ASN A 49 -10.09 -11.96 -4.49
C ASN A 49 -11.05 -13.02 -3.92
N TYR A 50 -10.51 -14.11 -3.38
CA TYR A 50 -11.32 -15.11 -2.68
C TYR A 50 -12.06 -14.50 -1.49
N ILE A 51 -11.42 -13.61 -0.71
CA ILE A 51 -12.08 -12.89 0.40
C ILE A 51 -13.19 -11.96 -0.11
N LEU A 52 -13.01 -11.32 -1.26
CA LEU A 52 -14.06 -10.48 -1.86
C LEU A 52 -15.31 -11.30 -2.21
N GLU A 53 -15.10 -12.49 -2.78
CA GLU A 53 -16.16 -13.41 -3.23
C GLU A 53 -16.85 -14.14 -2.07
N ASN A 54 -16.10 -14.57 -1.06
CA ASN A 54 -16.58 -15.48 -0.02
C ASN A 54 -16.73 -14.82 1.36
N GLY A 55 -16.17 -13.61 1.55
CA GLY A 55 -16.20 -12.89 2.82
C GLY A 55 -15.15 -13.31 3.84
N GLU A 56 -14.47 -14.43 3.63
CA GLU A 56 -13.43 -14.96 4.50
C GLU A 56 -12.21 -15.49 3.72
N ARG A 57 -11.11 -15.67 4.43
CA ARG A 57 -9.85 -16.17 3.87
C ARG A 57 -9.91 -17.70 3.82
N PRO A 58 -9.45 -18.36 2.74
CA PRO A 58 -9.43 -19.81 2.71
C PRO A 58 -8.42 -20.34 3.73
N GLU A 59 -8.74 -21.45 4.38
CA GLU A 59 -7.82 -22.14 5.30
C GLU A 59 -6.78 -22.98 4.53
N TRP A 60 -7.16 -23.47 3.36
CA TRP A 60 -6.36 -24.35 2.51
C TRP A 60 -6.30 -23.84 1.08
N ASP A 61 -5.10 -23.79 0.50
CA ASP A 61 -4.86 -23.40 -0.88
C ASP A 61 -4.81 -24.65 -1.76
N THR A 62 -5.92 -24.94 -2.43
CA THR A 62 -6.06 -26.09 -3.33
C THR A 62 -5.34 -25.93 -4.66
N ILE A 63 -4.94 -24.70 -5.02
CA ILE A 63 -4.32 -24.38 -6.32
C ILE A 63 -2.81 -24.50 -6.23
N ALA A 64 -2.22 -24.21 -5.08
CA ALA A 64 -0.79 -24.39 -4.86
C ALA A 64 -0.44 -25.86 -4.59
N ASN A 65 0.81 -26.25 -4.82
CA ASN A 65 1.35 -27.57 -4.45
C ASN A 65 0.46 -28.78 -4.86
N ALA A 66 0.09 -28.83 -6.14
CA ALA A 66 -0.70 -29.93 -6.68
C ALA A 66 0.01 -31.29 -6.48
N PRO A 67 -0.73 -32.38 -6.19
CA PRO A 67 -2.18 -32.48 -6.12
C PRO A 67 -2.78 -32.18 -4.72
N TYR A 68 -1.96 -31.94 -3.71
CA TYR A 68 -2.41 -31.96 -2.31
C TYR A 68 -2.88 -30.60 -1.78
N GLY A 69 -2.42 -29.50 -2.38
CA GLY A 69 -2.61 -28.18 -1.78
C GLY A 69 -1.58 -27.88 -0.69
N GLN A 70 -1.77 -26.76 -0.01
CA GLN A 70 -1.00 -26.38 1.17
C GLN A 70 -1.79 -25.42 2.08
N PRO A 71 -1.47 -25.33 3.38
CA PRO A 71 -2.03 -24.30 4.23
C PRO A 71 -1.48 -22.92 3.81
N LEU A 72 -2.26 -21.86 4.06
CA LEU A 72 -1.79 -20.50 3.76
C LEU A 72 -0.86 -19.98 4.88
N SER A 73 0.45 -20.01 4.63
CA SER A 73 1.49 -19.61 5.59
C SER A 73 1.58 -18.10 5.86
N HIS A 74 1.16 -17.26 4.92
CA HIS A 74 1.28 -15.80 5.05
C HIS A 74 0.28 -15.23 6.08
N PRO A 75 0.64 -14.17 6.83
CA PRO A 75 -0.30 -13.49 7.72
C PRO A 75 -1.55 -12.95 6.99
N PRO A 76 -2.71 -12.92 7.65
CA PRO A 76 -3.97 -12.57 6.99
C PRO A 76 -4.14 -11.07 6.70
N LEU A 77 -3.46 -10.20 7.46
CA LEU A 77 -3.69 -8.75 7.46
C LEU A 77 -3.63 -8.14 6.06
N PHE A 78 -2.63 -8.50 5.25
CA PHE A 78 -2.46 -7.93 3.92
C PHE A 78 -3.58 -8.36 2.95
N HIS A 79 -4.08 -9.59 3.06
CA HIS A 79 -5.19 -10.08 2.23
C HIS A 79 -6.49 -9.33 2.53
N TYR A 80 -6.80 -9.15 3.81
CA TYR A 80 -7.98 -8.39 4.23
C TYR A 80 -7.83 -6.89 3.95
N TYR A 81 -6.62 -6.35 4.09
CA TYR A 81 -6.30 -5.00 3.67
C TYR A 81 -6.68 -4.79 2.21
N LEU A 82 -6.17 -5.61 1.29
CA LEU A 82 -6.48 -5.50 -0.14
C LEU A 82 -8.00 -5.61 -0.40
N ALA A 83 -8.67 -6.60 0.18
CA ALA A 83 -10.08 -6.84 -0.06
C ALA A 83 -10.98 -5.71 0.47
N TYR A 84 -10.82 -5.29 1.72
CA TYR A 84 -11.71 -4.28 2.32
C TYR A 84 -11.41 -2.86 1.86
N THR A 85 -10.14 -2.53 1.58
CA THR A 85 -9.83 -1.22 0.99
C THR A 85 -10.33 -1.11 -0.45
N TYR A 86 -10.34 -2.22 -1.21
CA TYR A 86 -11.02 -2.25 -2.51
C TYR A 86 -12.52 -2.03 -2.36
N LYS A 87 -13.20 -2.70 -1.42
CA LYS A 87 -14.64 -2.48 -1.18
C LYS A 87 -14.99 -1.01 -0.91
N ILE A 88 -14.11 -0.29 -0.21
CA ILE A 88 -14.30 1.16 0.00
C ILE A 88 -14.02 1.94 -1.29
N PHE A 89 -12.95 1.61 -2.00
CA PHE A 89 -12.55 2.29 -3.24
C PHE A 89 -13.58 2.14 -4.37
N ASP A 90 -14.17 0.96 -4.50
CA ASP A 90 -15.17 0.61 -5.53
C ASP A 90 -16.45 1.44 -5.41
N ILE A 91 -16.78 1.93 -4.20
CA ILE A 91 -17.89 2.88 -3.98
C ILE A 91 -17.69 4.19 -4.76
N PHE A 92 -16.43 4.58 -4.97
CA PHE A 92 -16.07 5.87 -5.57
C PHE A 92 -15.45 5.74 -6.97
N SER A 93 -15.25 4.51 -7.46
CA SER A 93 -14.43 4.23 -8.64
C SER A 93 -14.97 3.03 -9.41
N ASN A 94 -15.03 3.13 -10.74
CA ASN A 94 -15.43 2.02 -11.62
C ASN A 94 -14.21 1.19 -12.09
N LYS A 95 -13.16 1.11 -11.28
CA LYS A 95 -11.91 0.40 -11.60
C LYS A 95 -11.95 -1.02 -11.07
N SER A 96 -11.29 -1.94 -11.78
CA SER A 96 -11.28 -3.35 -11.37
C SER A 96 -10.48 -3.56 -10.07
N PHE A 97 -10.72 -4.68 -9.40
CA PHE A 97 -9.89 -5.09 -8.26
C PHE A 97 -8.41 -5.23 -8.64
N PHE A 98 -8.12 -5.68 -9.86
CA PHE A 98 -6.75 -5.78 -10.36
C PHE A 98 -6.09 -4.40 -10.51
N ASP A 99 -6.81 -3.43 -11.08
CA ASP A 99 -6.34 -2.04 -11.12
C ASP A 99 -6.05 -1.56 -9.70
N PHE A 100 -6.99 -1.73 -8.77
CA PHE A 100 -6.79 -1.32 -7.38
C PHE A 100 -5.56 -1.98 -6.75
N ALA A 101 -5.34 -3.28 -6.96
CA ALA A 101 -4.21 -4.00 -6.40
C ALA A 101 -2.85 -3.39 -6.84
N VAL A 102 -2.74 -2.92 -8.09
CA VAL A 102 -1.55 -2.21 -8.59
C VAL A 102 -1.28 -0.92 -7.81
N TYR A 103 -2.31 -0.15 -7.46
CA TYR A 103 -2.17 1.14 -6.77
C TYR A 103 -2.24 1.05 -5.24
N SER A 104 -2.68 -0.10 -4.70
CA SER A 104 -3.02 -0.27 -3.29
C SER A 104 -1.91 0.15 -2.33
N ASN A 105 -0.63 -0.04 -2.70
CA ASN A 105 0.50 0.33 -1.85
C ASN A 105 0.61 1.83 -1.57
N ILE A 106 -0.02 2.71 -2.35
CA ILE A 106 -0.01 4.17 -2.11
C ILE A 106 -0.54 4.51 -0.71
N ILE A 107 -1.57 3.80 -0.24
CA ILE A 107 -2.14 4.03 1.10
C ILE A 107 -1.10 3.71 2.18
N LEU A 108 -0.39 2.59 2.06
CA LEU A 108 0.65 2.18 3.02
C LEU A 108 1.86 3.13 2.99
N ILE A 109 2.23 3.65 1.81
CA ILE A 109 3.30 4.66 1.67
C ILE A 109 2.93 5.92 2.45
N ILE A 110 1.71 6.44 2.24
CA ILE A 110 1.21 7.64 2.93
C ILE A 110 1.18 7.42 4.46
N LEU A 111 0.64 6.29 4.91
CA LEU A 111 0.59 5.96 6.34
C LEU A 111 1.98 5.86 6.96
N THR A 112 2.93 5.26 6.24
CA THR A 112 4.33 5.14 6.70
C THR A 112 4.97 6.52 6.90
N VAL A 113 4.78 7.45 5.95
CA VAL A 113 5.28 8.83 6.08
C VAL A 113 4.66 9.54 7.28
N ILE A 114 3.35 9.37 7.52
CA ILE A 114 2.66 9.96 8.68
C ILE A 114 3.23 9.38 9.99
N ILE A 115 3.38 8.06 10.07
CA ILE A 115 3.95 7.39 11.26
C ILE A 115 5.39 7.84 11.51
N ALA A 116 6.21 7.95 10.45
CA ALA A 116 7.58 8.44 10.53
C ALA A 116 7.63 9.89 11.06
N PHE A 117 6.76 10.76 10.55
CA PHE A 117 6.62 12.13 11.03
C PHE A 117 6.26 12.19 12.52
N LEU A 118 5.22 11.45 12.93
CA LEU A 118 4.74 11.43 14.31
C LEU A 118 5.81 10.87 15.26
N THR A 119 6.54 9.84 14.83
CA THR A 119 7.62 9.23 15.60
C THR A 119 8.77 10.20 15.82
N GLY A 120 9.27 10.83 14.74
CA GLY A 120 10.34 11.83 14.85
C GLY A 120 9.94 13.02 15.72
N LYS A 121 8.68 13.45 15.62
CA LYS A 121 8.12 14.54 16.42
C LYS A 121 7.99 14.19 17.89
N ALA A 122 7.53 12.99 18.20
CA ALA A 122 7.37 12.51 19.57
C ALA A 122 8.72 12.38 20.31
N LEU A 123 9.76 11.96 19.60
CA LEU A 123 11.10 11.77 20.17
C LEU A 123 11.90 13.07 20.31
N THR A 124 11.61 14.08 19.49
CA THR A 124 12.39 15.31 19.45
C THR A 124 11.49 16.55 19.42
N ASN A 125 11.07 16.99 18.23
CA ASN A 125 10.24 18.16 17.98
C ASN A 125 9.75 18.15 16.51
N ASP A 126 9.03 19.19 16.11
CA ASP A 126 8.47 19.33 14.76
C ASP A 126 9.54 19.18 13.65
N VAL A 127 10.75 19.69 13.86
CA VAL A 127 11.85 19.58 12.88
C VAL A 127 12.31 18.13 12.75
N GLY A 128 12.44 17.40 13.86
CA GLY A 128 12.79 15.99 13.80
C GLY A 128 11.70 15.12 13.18
N GLY A 129 10.43 15.50 13.32
CA GLY A 129 9.32 14.90 12.57
C GLY A 129 9.47 15.08 11.06
N VAL A 130 9.67 16.33 10.61
CA VAL A 130 9.90 16.64 9.18
C VAL A 130 11.14 15.92 8.64
N PHE A 131 12.23 15.89 9.41
CA PHE A 131 13.47 15.20 9.05
C PHE A 131 13.24 13.70 8.86
N THR A 132 12.60 13.04 9.83
CA THR A 132 12.34 11.59 9.78
C THR A 132 11.41 11.23 8.61
N ALA A 133 10.34 12.00 8.41
CA ALA A 133 9.42 11.79 7.30
C ALA A 133 10.09 11.97 5.94
N SER A 134 10.95 13.00 5.80
CA SER A 134 11.73 13.25 4.58
C SER A 134 12.68 12.10 4.27
N LEU A 135 13.36 11.54 5.29
CA LEU A 135 14.24 10.39 5.09
C LEU A 135 13.48 9.16 4.58
N PHE A 136 12.34 8.82 5.19
CA PHE A 136 11.50 7.70 4.74
C PHE A 136 10.92 7.90 3.33
N ALA A 137 10.62 9.16 2.96
CA ALA A 137 10.08 9.46 1.65
C ALA A 137 11.03 9.06 0.52
N VAL A 138 12.35 9.22 0.71
CA VAL A 138 13.37 8.98 -0.32
C VAL A 138 14.27 7.78 -0.04
N SER A 139 14.09 7.07 1.07
CA SER A 139 14.88 5.89 1.39
C SER A 139 14.58 4.74 0.42
N ASN A 140 15.63 4.10 -0.09
CA ASN A 140 15.57 2.87 -0.91
C ASN A 140 15.42 1.58 -0.09
N ALA A 141 15.01 1.69 1.18
CA ALA A 141 14.79 0.53 2.05
C ALA A 141 13.58 -0.29 1.61
#